data_AF-A0A8H3ZZ79-F1
#
_entry.id   AF-A0A8H3ZZ79-F1
#
_cell.length_a   1.000
_cell.length_b   1.000
_cell.length_c   1.000
_cell.angle_alpha   90.00
_cell.angle_beta   90.00
_cell.angle_gamma   90.00
#
_symmetry.space_group_name_H-M   'P 1'
#
loop_
_entity.id
_entity.type
_entity.pdbx_description
1 polymer ?
#
loop_
_entity_poly.entity_id
_entity_poly.type
_entity_poly.pdbx_seq_one_letter_code
_entity_poly.pdbx_strand_id
1 'polypeptide(L)'
;MDLPTAWNPDDKYTLLSVDSSGLRVNYEGLGVLDDDCAAIRANHSTPPECESFYFEVDIIDEGKNKWIGIGFCEKEVDLNRMPGWDYGSWAYHGDNV
;
A
#
# COMPACT_ATOMS: atom_id res chain seq x y z
N MET A 1 -22.35 2.55 5.22
CA MET A 1 -21.35 2.94 4.21
C MET A 1 -20.03 2.71 4.87
N ASP A 2 -19.24 1.82 4.31
CA ASP A 2 -18.00 1.40 4.94
C ASP A 2 -16.86 2.25 4.37
N LEU A 3 -16.14 2.93 5.25
CA LEU A 3 -15.03 3.79 4.90
C LEU A 3 -13.69 3.06 5.07
N PRO A 4 -12.68 3.33 4.23
CA PRO A 4 -11.32 2.87 4.48
C PRO A 4 -10.83 3.46 5.81
N THR A 5 -10.69 2.61 6.81
CA THR A 5 -10.35 3.01 8.19
C THR A 5 -9.11 2.31 8.72
N ALA A 6 -8.68 1.24 8.04
CA ALA A 6 -7.50 0.46 8.37
C ALA A 6 -6.98 -0.26 7.12
N TRP A 7 -5.76 -0.78 7.19
CA TRP A 7 -5.24 -1.74 6.23
C TRP A 7 -5.96 -3.09 6.34
N ASN A 8 -6.08 -3.79 5.22
CA ASN A 8 -6.72 -5.10 5.17
C ASN A 8 -5.68 -6.22 5.36
N PRO A 9 -5.66 -6.93 6.50
CA PRO A 9 -4.71 -8.03 6.72
C PRO A 9 -4.94 -9.22 5.78
N ASP A 10 -6.13 -9.35 5.20
CA ASP A 10 -6.49 -10.42 4.26
C ASP A 10 -6.26 -10.01 2.78
N ASP A 11 -5.99 -8.73 2.50
CA ASP A 11 -5.77 -8.20 1.16
C ASP A 11 -4.43 -7.45 1.07
N LYS A 12 -3.37 -8.25 1.27
CA LYS A 12 -1.97 -7.83 1.29
C LYS A 12 -1.09 -8.91 0.69
N TYR A 13 0.09 -8.53 0.22
CA TYR A 13 1.11 -9.51 -0.11
C TYR A 13 1.73 -10.14 1.15
N THR A 14 2.34 -11.33 0.99
CA THR A 14 2.84 -12.14 2.11
C THR A 14 4.03 -11.51 2.83
N LEU A 15 4.78 -10.63 2.15
CA LEU A 15 5.94 -9.93 2.72
C LEU A 15 5.57 -8.72 3.61
N LEU A 16 4.28 -8.47 3.85
CA LEU A 16 3.81 -7.41 4.74
C LEU A 16 3.17 -7.99 5.99
N SER A 17 3.44 -7.37 7.14
CA SER A 17 2.65 -7.55 8.36
C SER A 17 1.92 -6.26 8.73
N VAL A 18 0.79 -6.43 9.40
CA VAL A 18 -0.01 -5.33 9.92
C VAL A 18 -0.11 -5.50 11.43
N ASP A 19 0.06 -4.40 12.17
CA ASP A 19 -0.07 -4.44 13.62
C ASP A 19 -1.53 -4.62 14.08
N SER A 20 -1.72 -4.77 15.40
CA SER A 20 -3.04 -4.98 15.98
C SER A 20 -3.99 -3.79 15.82
N SER A 21 -3.48 -2.58 15.55
CA SER A 21 -4.34 -1.42 15.28
C SER A 21 -4.83 -1.39 13.83
N GLY A 22 -4.22 -2.15 12.93
CA GLY A 22 -4.55 -2.11 11.51
C GLY A 22 -3.99 -0.88 10.79
N LEU A 23 -3.11 -0.10 11.42
CA LEU A 23 -2.66 1.20 10.88
C LEU A 23 -1.17 1.24 10.57
N ARG A 24 -0.38 0.34 11.17
CA ARG A 24 1.04 0.20 10.85
C ARG A 24 1.27 -1.02 9.98
N VAL A 25 1.97 -0.81 8.87
CA VAL A 25 2.46 -1.85 7.98
C VAL A 25 3.96 -1.96 8.14
N ASN A 26 4.48 -3.18 8.25
CA ASN A 26 5.92 -3.45 8.21
C ASN A 26 6.23 -4.31 6.99
N TYR A 27 7.35 -4.02 6.35
CA TYR A 27 7.92 -4.86 5.32
C TYR A 27 8.85 -5.90 5.94
N GLU A 28 8.64 -7.17 5.62
CA GLU A 28 9.36 -8.32 6.20
C GLU A 28 10.18 -9.11 5.16
N GLY A 29 10.20 -8.64 3.91
CA GLY A 29 11.02 -9.21 2.85
C GLY A 29 12.50 -8.83 2.92
N LEU A 30 13.30 -9.40 2.04
CA LEU A 30 14.73 -9.09 1.95
C LEU A 30 15.01 -7.77 1.23
N GLY A 31 14.12 -7.34 0.33
CA GLY A 31 14.24 -6.08 -0.42
C GLY A 31 15.47 -6.04 -1.34
N VAL A 32 15.81 -7.15 -1.97
CA VAL A 32 17.01 -7.28 -2.83
C VAL A 32 16.64 -7.43 -4.30
N LEU A 33 15.55 -8.13 -4.59
CA LEU A 33 15.07 -8.39 -5.95
C LEU A 33 13.81 -7.59 -6.23
N ASP A 34 13.53 -7.35 -7.52
CA ASP A 34 12.27 -6.72 -7.95
C ASP A 34 11.05 -7.58 -7.57
N ASP A 35 11.23 -8.91 -7.48
CA ASP A 35 10.21 -9.85 -7.01
C ASP A 35 9.95 -9.77 -5.49
N ASP A 36 10.72 -8.96 -4.76
CA ASP A 36 10.48 -8.72 -3.33
C ASP A 36 9.50 -7.54 -3.09
N CYS A 37 8.81 -7.06 -4.12
CA CYS A 37 7.80 -6.00 -3.99
C CYS A 37 6.57 -6.49 -3.22
N ALA A 38 5.95 -5.58 -2.46
CA ALA A 38 4.79 -5.94 -1.66
C ALA A 38 3.87 -4.74 -1.46
N ALA A 39 2.57 -4.94 -1.72
CA ALA A 39 1.54 -3.94 -1.51
C ALA A 39 0.41 -4.47 -0.63
N ILE A 40 -0.37 -3.53 -0.08
CA ILE A 40 -1.55 -3.79 0.76
C ILE A 40 -2.63 -2.78 0.42
N ARG A 41 -3.89 -3.22 0.44
CA ARG A 41 -5.07 -2.35 0.26
C ARG A 41 -5.73 -2.02 1.60
N ALA A 42 -6.52 -0.95 1.63
CA ALA A 42 -7.38 -0.64 2.75
C ALA A 42 -8.52 -1.67 2.88
N ASN A 43 -9.13 -1.77 4.07
CA ASN A 43 -10.25 -2.67 4.36
C ASN A 43 -11.51 -2.41 3.50
N HIS A 44 -11.66 -1.20 2.97
CA HIS A 44 -12.72 -0.82 2.05
C HIS A 44 -12.18 0.10 0.94
N SER A 45 -12.85 0.14 -0.20
CA SER A 45 -12.58 1.13 -1.25
C SER A 45 -13.13 2.50 -0.85
N THR A 46 -12.55 3.56 -1.39
CA THR A 46 -13.13 4.91 -1.32
C THR A 46 -14.56 4.90 -1.90
N PRO A 47 -15.59 5.32 -1.16
CA PRO A 47 -16.95 5.37 -1.68
C PRO A 47 -17.08 6.40 -2.82
N PRO A 48 -17.82 6.08 -3.91
CA PRO A 48 -18.07 7.03 -5.00
C PRO A 48 -18.80 8.29 -4.57
N GLU A 49 -19.54 8.25 -3.46
CA GLU A 49 -20.27 9.39 -2.90
C GLU A 49 -19.34 10.40 -2.19
N CYS A 50 -18.08 10.02 -1.91
CA CYS A 50 -17.09 10.94 -1.40
C CYS A 50 -16.57 11.84 -2.53
N GLU A 51 -17.05 13.09 -2.59
CA GLU A 51 -16.56 14.09 -3.56
C GLU A 51 -15.05 14.37 -3.44
N SER A 52 -14.51 14.21 -2.24
CA SER A 52 -13.08 14.24 -1.97
C SER A 52 -12.72 13.18 -0.94
N PHE A 53 -11.58 12.54 -1.13
CA PHE A 53 -11.03 11.55 -0.21
C PHE A 53 -9.59 11.92 0.10
N TYR A 54 -9.24 11.80 1.37
CA TYR A 54 -7.93 12.18 1.88
C TYR A 54 -7.46 11.16 2.92
N PHE A 55 -6.19 10.79 2.83
CA PHE A 55 -5.49 10.01 3.84
C PHE A 55 -4.03 10.46 3.89
N GLU A 56 -3.40 10.27 5.04
CA GLU A 56 -1.99 10.55 5.25
C GLU A 56 -1.26 9.24 5.58
N VAL A 57 0.02 9.18 5.23
CA VAL A 57 0.90 8.07 5.57
C VAL A 57 2.18 8.67 6.16
N ASP A 58 2.45 8.32 7.42
CA ASP A 58 3.69 8.67 8.10
C ASP A 58 4.77 7.62 7.80
N ILE A 59 5.88 8.04 7.19
CA ILE A 59 7.04 7.17 6.97
C ILE A 59 7.85 7.09 8.27
N ILE A 60 7.72 5.98 8.99
CA ILE A 60 8.41 5.73 10.26
C ILE A 60 9.86 5.28 10.04
N ASP A 61 10.07 4.45 9.03
CA ASP A 61 11.37 3.93 8.59
C ASP A 61 11.36 3.83 7.06
N GLU A 62 12.30 4.52 6.40
CA GLU A 62 12.42 4.50 4.94
C GLU A 62 13.11 3.23 4.41
N GLY A 63 13.66 2.41 5.31
CA GLY A 63 14.42 1.23 4.95
C GLY A 63 15.68 1.55 4.16
N LYS A 64 16.32 0.50 3.63
CA LYS A 64 17.63 0.63 2.96
C LYS A 64 17.55 1.33 1.60
N ASN A 65 16.55 0.99 0.80
CA ASN A 65 16.44 1.43 -0.60
C ASN A 65 15.43 2.56 -0.81
N LYS A 66 14.63 2.92 0.21
CA LYS A 66 13.62 3.98 0.14
C LYS A 66 12.51 3.75 -0.90
N TRP A 67 12.33 2.51 -1.33
CA TRP A 67 11.30 2.10 -2.28
C TRP A 67 9.94 2.04 -1.57
N ILE A 68 9.29 3.19 -1.50
CA ILE A 68 7.97 3.34 -0.90
C ILE A 68 7.06 4.02 -1.92
N GLY A 69 6.03 3.29 -2.34
CA GLY A 69 4.95 3.80 -3.20
C GLY A 69 3.67 4.01 -2.40
N ILE A 70 3.06 5.18 -2.49
CA ILE A 70 1.77 5.50 -1.86
C ILE A 70 0.77 5.91 -2.94
N GLY A 71 -0.43 5.34 -2.92
CA GLY A 71 -1.47 5.74 -3.87
C GLY A 71 -2.71 4.86 -3.84
N PHE A 72 -3.29 4.65 -5.03
CA PHE A 72 -4.58 4.01 -5.22
C PHE A 72 -4.47 2.87 -6.24
N CYS A 73 -5.28 1.84 -6.09
CA CYS A 73 -5.41 0.79 -7.09
C CYS A 73 -6.82 0.21 -7.15
N GLU A 74 -7.13 -0.40 -8.28
CA GLU A 74 -8.28 -1.29 -8.45
C GLU A 74 -8.07 -2.60 -7.68
N LYS A 75 -9.17 -3.32 -7.42
CA LYS A 75 -9.17 -4.52 -6.57
C LYS A 75 -8.37 -5.67 -7.19
N GLU A 76 -8.32 -5.72 -8.51
CA GLU A 76 -7.72 -6.78 -9.30
C GLU A 76 -6.20 -6.63 -9.49
N VAL A 77 -5.62 -5.50 -9.08
CA VAL A 77 -4.18 -5.24 -9.18
C VAL A 77 -3.38 -6.23 -8.33
N ASP A 78 -2.32 -6.79 -8.91
CA ASP A 78 -1.40 -7.69 -8.22
C ASP A 78 -0.68 -6.96 -7.09
N LEU A 79 -0.64 -7.59 -5.92
CA LEU A 79 0.00 -7.04 -4.72
C LEU A 79 1.49 -7.41 -4.60
N ASN A 80 2.01 -8.27 -5.49
CA ASN A 80 3.45 -8.53 -5.61
C ASN A 80 4.19 -7.48 -6.47
N ARG A 81 3.70 -6.24 -6.44
CA ARG A 81 4.10 -5.16 -7.34
C ARG A 81 4.03 -3.84 -6.57
N MET A 82 4.86 -2.87 -6.95
CA MET A 82 4.74 -1.54 -6.37
C MET A 82 3.46 -0.85 -6.86
N PRO A 83 2.78 -0.07 -6.00
CA PRO A 83 1.69 0.80 -6.43
C PRO A 83 2.12 1.66 -7.64
N GLY A 84 1.26 1.81 -8.64
CA GLY A 84 1.54 2.60 -9.85
C GLY A 84 2.25 1.86 -11.00
N TRP A 85 2.68 0.60 -10.83
CA TRP A 85 3.40 -0.12 -11.89
C TRP A 85 2.50 -0.82 -12.91
N ASP A 86 1.29 -1.20 -12.51
CA ASP A 86 0.36 -1.94 -13.35
C ASP A 86 -0.89 -1.11 -13.71
N TYR A 87 -1.61 -1.54 -14.74
CA TYR A 87 -2.86 -0.88 -15.13
C TYR A 87 -3.88 -0.91 -13.99
N GLY A 88 -4.58 0.20 -13.78
CA GLY A 88 -5.50 0.36 -12.64
C GLY A 88 -4.79 0.67 -11.33
N SER A 89 -3.51 1.05 -11.35
CA SER A 89 -2.71 1.43 -10.18
C SER A 89 -2.03 2.78 -10.41
N TRP A 90 -2.03 3.66 -9.40
CA TRP A 90 -1.44 5.00 -9.45
C TRP A 90 -0.75 5.31 -8.14
N ALA A 91 0.47 5.85 -8.18
CA ALA A 91 1.21 6.14 -6.96
C ALA A 91 2.25 7.24 -7.11
N TYR A 92 2.61 7.79 -5.95
CA TYR A 92 3.80 8.60 -5.74
C TYR A 92 4.91 7.74 -5.11
N HIS A 93 6.14 7.84 -5.62
CA HIS A 93 7.29 7.02 -5.23
C HIS A 93 8.36 7.89 -4.57
N GLY A 94 8.83 7.48 -3.38
CA GLY A 94 9.79 8.25 -2.57
C GLY A 94 11.26 8.18 -3.02
N ASP A 95 11.61 7.22 -3.88
CA ASP A 95 12.98 6.96 -4.35
C ASP A 95 13.40 7.81 -5.56
N ASN A 96 12.45 8.48 -6.22
CA ASN A 96 12.67 9.23 -7.46
C ASN A 96 12.85 10.74 -7.27
N VAL A 97 13.48 11.17 -6.17
CA VAL A 97 13.82 12.60 -5.91
C VAL A 97 15.27 12.95 -6.26
#